data_AF-A0A9W4T4W1-F1
#
_entry.id   AF-A0A9W4T4W1-F1
#
_cell.length_a   1.000
_cell.length_b   1.000
_cell.length_c   1.000
_cell.angle_alpha   90.00
_cell.angle_beta   90.00
_cell.angle_gamma   90.00
#
_symmetry.space_group_name_H-M   'P 1'
#
loop_
_entity.id
_entity.type
_entity.pdbx_description
1 polymer ?
#
loop_
_entity_poly.entity_id
_entity_poly.type
_entity_poly.pdbx_seq_one_letter_code
_entity_poly.pdbx_strand_id
1 'polypeptide(L)'
;MSNPSKLPIEETSSAQVHFELLPQSASLSQSLSLPDTIKLLTEEGTKAFKLREYETAVLKYEEASQLAELHYGRSKEFADVLFNYGRALIENSIYQSSVLGDNTLEKRIALEIQEG
;
A
#
# COMPACT_ATOMS: atom_id res chain seq x y z
N MET A 1 62.08 35.28 -12.75
CA MET A 1 61.60 35.56 -14.13
C MET A 1 60.83 34.35 -14.63
N SER A 2 59.70 34.60 -15.30
CA SER A 2 58.90 33.68 -16.13
C SER A 2 57.83 32.79 -15.43
N ASN A 3 56.56 33.21 -15.60
CA ASN A 3 55.34 32.39 -15.76
C ASN A 3 55.06 32.38 -17.29
N PRO A 4 54.41 31.40 -17.99
CA PRO A 4 53.10 30.77 -17.65
C PRO A 4 52.91 29.30 -18.11
N SER A 5 51.81 28.63 -17.68
CA SER A 5 50.82 27.97 -18.57
C SER A 5 50.04 26.79 -17.95
N LYS A 6 48.72 27.00 -17.96
CA LYS A 6 47.52 26.13 -17.96
C LYS A 6 47.64 24.60 -18.24
N LEU A 7 46.76 23.87 -17.54
CA LEU A 7 46.31 22.45 -17.58
C LEU A 7 46.20 21.75 -18.94
N PRO A 8 46.23 20.38 -18.98
CA PRO A 8 45.01 19.62 -19.26
C PRO A 8 44.85 18.23 -18.56
N ILE A 9 43.62 17.96 -18.08
CA ILE A 9 42.78 16.72 -18.09
C ILE A 9 43.36 15.28 -17.98
N GLU A 10 42.69 14.53 -17.08
CA GLU A 10 42.15 13.16 -17.17
C GLU A 10 43.02 11.89 -17.26
N GLU A 11 42.40 10.81 -16.74
CA GLU A 11 42.69 9.38 -16.85
C GLU A 11 43.80 8.85 -15.92
N THR A 12 43.52 7.97 -14.95
CA THR A 12 43.07 6.60 -15.18
C THR A 12 42.76 5.94 -13.83
N SER A 13 41.59 5.32 -13.69
CA SER A 13 41.48 3.95 -13.17
C SER A 13 40.03 3.51 -13.32
N SER A 14 39.71 3.20 -14.56
CA SER A 14 38.47 2.53 -14.95
C SER A 14 38.55 1.06 -14.54
N ALA A 15 37.85 0.70 -13.47
CA ALA A 15 37.40 -0.68 -13.29
C ALA A 15 36.11 -0.85 -14.10
N GLN A 16 36.25 -1.19 -15.39
CA GLN A 16 35.11 -1.65 -16.19
C GLN A 16 34.62 -3.00 -15.65
N VAL A 17 33.51 -2.99 -14.92
CA VAL A 17 32.65 -4.17 -14.78
C VAL A 17 31.62 -4.07 -15.89
N HIS A 18 31.89 -4.76 -16.99
CA HIS A 18 30.95 -4.98 -18.09
C HIS A 18 29.81 -5.87 -17.58
N PHE A 19 28.76 -5.27 -17.03
CA PHE A 19 27.52 -5.98 -16.70
C PHE A 19 26.65 -6.07 -17.95
N GLU A 20 26.54 -7.30 -18.41
CA GLU A 20 25.82 -7.75 -19.58
C GLU A 20 24.35 -7.29 -19.55
N LEU A 21 23.88 -6.80 -20.70
CA LEU A 21 22.55 -6.25 -20.94
C LEU A 21 21.44 -7.26 -20.57
N LEU A 22 20.70 -6.97 -19.50
CA LEU A 22 19.38 -7.55 -19.29
C LEU A 22 18.30 -6.66 -19.96
N PRO A 23 17.25 -7.26 -20.56
CA PRO A 23 16.31 -6.55 -21.41
C PRO A 23 15.47 -5.53 -20.65
N GLN A 24 15.32 -4.35 -21.25
CA GLN A 24 14.58 -3.17 -20.78
C GLN A 24 13.07 -3.45 -20.57
N SER A 25 12.67 -4.04 -19.45
CA SER A 25 11.24 -4.17 -19.10
C SER A 25 10.95 -4.14 -17.60
N ALA A 26 11.68 -3.33 -16.83
CA ALA A 26 11.32 -3.01 -15.46
C ALA A 26 11.64 -1.54 -15.15
N SER A 27 11.09 -0.61 -15.93
CA SER A 27 11.04 0.79 -15.54
C SER A 27 9.73 1.02 -14.78
N LEU A 28 9.81 0.96 -13.46
CA LEU A 28 8.93 1.70 -12.52
C LEU A 28 9.57 1.67 -11.13
N SER A 29 10.85 2.02 -11.03
CA SER A 29 11.49 2.41 -9.76
C SER A 29 11.10 3.86 -9.45
N GLN A 30 9.80 4.14 -9.37
CA GLN A 30 9.33 5.45 -8.93
C GLN A 30 9.26 5.39 -7.40
N SER A 31 10.33 5.82 -6.75
CA SER A 31 10.30 6.02 -5.29
C SER A 31 9.31 7.14 -4.99
N LEU A 32 8.08 6.77 -4.64
CA LEU A 32 7.07 7.73 -4.21
C LEU A 32 7.53 8.43 -2.94
N SER A 33 7.22 9.73 -2.82
CA SER A 33 7.41 10.42 -1.56
C SER A 33 6.46 9.85 -0.51
N LEU A 34 6.81 9.96 0.77
CA LEU A 34 5.97 9.42 1.85
C LEU A 34 4.53 9.99 1.85
N PRO A 35 4.29 11.31 1.62
CA PRO A 35 2.95 11.84 1.37
C PRO A 35 2.19 11.15 0.22
N ASP A 36 2.88 10.89 -0.90
CA ASP A 36 2.26 10.28 -2.07
C ASP A 36 1.88 8.82 -1.79
N THR A 37 2.73 8.11 -1.04
CA THR A 37 2.44 6.74 -0.58
C THR A 37 1.22 6.72 0.36
N ILE A 38 1.13 7.64 1.33
CA ILE A 38 -0.02 7.75 2.23
C ILE A 38 -1.31 7.99 1.42
N LYS A 39 -1.25 8.91 0.46
CA LYS A 39 -2.38 9.23 -0.40
C LYS A 39 -2.79 8.03 -1.25
N LEU A 40 -1.83 7.35 -1.88
CA LEU A 40 -2.07 6.15 -2.68
C LEU A 40 -2.76 5.05 -1.87
N LEU A 41 -2.22 4.72 -0.68
CA LEU A 41 -2.81 3.70 0.19
C LEU A 41 -4.23 4.09 0.64
N THR A 42 -4.47 5.37 0.93
CA THR A 42 -5.80 5.87 1.29
C THR A 42 -6.78 5.75 0.11
N GLU A 43 -6.33 6.03 -1.12
CA GLU A 43 -7.15 5.90 -2.34
C GLU A 43 -7.45 4.42 -2.65
N GLU A 44 -6.45 3.54 -2.53
CA GLU A 44 -6.62 2.09 -2.68
C GLU A 44 -7.59 1.51 -1.64
N GLY A 45 -7.43 1.89 -0.37
CA GLY A 45 -8.35 1.51 0.69
C GLY A 45 -9.77 2.00 0.42
N THR A 46 -9.92 3.23 -0.09
CA THR A 46 -11.22 3.80 -0.47
C THR A 46 -11.87 3.07 -1.63
N LYS A 47 -11.07 2.63 -2.61
CA LYS A 47 -11.54 1.81 -3.72
C LYS A 47 -12.02 0.45 -3.22
N ALA A 48 -11.22 -0.26 -2.43
CA ALA A 48 -11.57 -1.54 -1.85
C ALA A 48 -12.85 -1.45 -0.99
N PHE A 49 -12.96 -0.40 -0.16
CA PHE A 49 -14.14 -0.16 0.66
C PHE A 49 -15.41 -0.02 -0.19
N LYS A 50 -15.36 0.73 -1.30
CA LYS A 50 -16.49 0.89 -2.22
C LYS A 50 -16.88 -0.42 -2.92
N LEU A 51 -15.92 -1.30 -3.15
CA LEU A 51 -16.14 -2.65 -3.71
C LEU A 51 -16.60 -3.66 -2.65
N ARG A 52 -16.76 -3.24 -1.39
CA ARG A 52 -17.08 -4.10 -0.22
C ARG A 52 -16.00 -5.15 0.09
N GLU A 53 -14.80 -4.93 -0.41
CA GLU A 53 -13.60 -5.71 -0.07
C GLU A 53 -13.04 -5.20 1.26
N TYR A 54 -13.82 -5.33 2.34
CA TYR A 54 -13.54 -4.63 3.60
C TYR A 54 -12.25 -5.07 4.28
N GLU A 55 -11.86 -6.33 4.14
CA GLU A 55 -10.56 -6.82 4.65
C GLU A 55 -9.39 -6.12 3.96
N THR A 56 -9.43 -5.98 2.64
CA THR A 56 -8.42 -5.22 1.88
C THR A 56 -8.42 -3.75 2.26
N ALA A 57 -9.60 -3.15 2.45
CA ALA A 57 -9.72 -1.77 2.90
C ALA A 57 -9.07 -1.55 4.28
N VAL A 58 -9.31 -2.46 5.23
CA VAL A 58 -8.71 -2.45 6.58
C VAL A 58 -7.19 -2.43 6.47
N LEU A 59 -6.59 -3.35 5.70
CA LEU A 59 -5.13 -3.43 5.55
C LEU A 59 -4.53 -2.15 4.96
N LYS A 60 -5.17 -1.60 3.91
CA LYS A 60 -4.69 -0.38 3.26
C LYS A 60 -4.77 0.85 4.15
N TYR A 61 -5.87 0.99 4.90
CA TYR A 61 -6.02 2.10 5.85
C TYR A 61 -5.14 1.95 7.09
N GLU A 62 -4.87 0.73 7.55
CA GLU A 62 -3.92 0.47 8.62
C GLU A 62 -2.52 0.97 8.23
N GLU A 63 -2.02 0.54 7.07
CA GLU A 63 -0.70 0.95 6.56
C GLU A 63 -0.63 2.48 6.36
N ALA A 64 -1.67 3.06 5.74
CA ALA A 64 -1.76 4.50 5.58
C ALA A 64 -1.73 5.25 6.92
N SER A 65 -2.39 4.74 7.96
CA SER A 65 -2.47 5.38 9.27
C SER A 65 -1.12 5.40 9.98
N GLN A 66 -0.33 4.32 9.89
CA GLN A 66 1.01 4.25 10.48
C GLN A 66 1.95 5.25 9.81
N LEU A 67 1.91 5.33 8.48
CA LEU A 67 2.72 6.28 7.72
C LEU A 67 2.26 7.73 7.96
N ALA A 68 0.95 7.97 8.06
CA ALA A 68 0.39 9.28 8.36
C ALA A 68 0.75 9.77 9.77
N GLU A 69 0.73 8.89 10.78
CA GLU A 69 1.18 9.24 12.14
C GLU A 69 2.66 9.60 12.14
N LEU A 70 3.50 8.81 11.45
CA LEU A 70 4.93 9.06 11.37
C LEU A 70 5.25 10.39 10.67
N HIS A 71 4.48 10.75 9.64
CA HIS A 71 4.77 11.92 8.82
C HIS A 71 4.13 13.22 9.31
N TYR A 72 2.83 13.16 9.61
CA TYR A 72 2.02 14.32 9.96
C TYR A 72 1.85 14.46 11.48
N GLY A 73 2.16 13.41 12.26
CA GLY A 73 1.83 13.35 13.67
C GLY A 73 0.32 13.23 13.89
N ARG A 74 -0.17 13.64 15.06
CA ARG A 74 -1.60 13.65 15.38
C ARG A 74 -2.33 14.85 14.77
N SER A 75 -2.16 15.04 13.46
CA SER A 75 -2.78 16.11 12.69
C SER A 75 -4.18 15.72 12.22
N LYS A 76 -4.82 16.63 11.48
CA LYS A 76 -6.09 16.36 10.82
C LYS A 76 -5.95 15.26 9.76
N GLU A 77 -4.88 15.27 8.98
CA GLU A 77 -4.61 14.28 7.94
C GLU A 77 -4.53 12.87 8.52
N PHE A 78 -3.83 12.71 9.64
CA PHE A 78 -3.82 11.44 10.37
C PHE A 78 -5.22 11.05 10.89
N ALA A 79 -5.96 12.01 11.47
CA ALA A 79 -7.30 11.75 11.98
C ALA A 79 -8.28 11.32 10.86
N ASP A 80 -8.18 11.90 9.67
CA ASP A 80 -9.00 11.56 8.51
C ASP A 80 -8.73 10.12 8.04
N VAL A 81 -7.45 9.69 8.00
CA VAL A 81 -7.07 8.31 7.68
C VAL A 81 -7.57 7.34 8.77
N LEU A 82 -7.39 7.70 10.04
CA LEU A 82 -7.81 6.88 11.18
C LEU A 82 -9.34 6.70 11.23
N PHE A 83 -10.11 7.74 10.88
CA PHE A 83 -11.56 7.67 10.76
C PHE A 83 -11.98 6.63 9.70
N ASN A 84 -11.33 6.65 8.54
CA ASN A 84 -11.60 5.67 7.48
C ASN A 84 -11.22 4.24 7.92
N TYR A 85 -10.10 4.09 8.62
CA TYR A 85 -9.68 2.81 9.17
C TYR A 85 -10.72 2.23 10.15
N GLY A 86 -11.15 3.04 11.13
CA GLY A 86 -12.17 2.63 12.10
C GLY A 86 -13.49 2.24 11.44
N ARG A 87 -13.92 2.99 10.42
CA ARG A 87 -15.11 2.65 9.64
C ARG A 87 -14.96 1.33 8.88
N ALA A 88 -13.80 1.07 8.28
CA ALA A 88 -13.52 -0.19 7.60
C ALA A 88 -13.55 -1.40 8.57
N LEU A 89 -13.01 -1.25 9.78
CA LEU A 89 -13.06 -2.30 10.81
C LEU A 89 -14.51 -2.67 11.20
N ILE A 90 -15.37 -1.66 11.37
CA ILE A 90 -16.78 -1.87 11.71
C ILE A 90 -17.49 -2.63 10.58
N GLU A 91 -17.33 -2.17 9.34
CA GLU A 91 -17.98 -2.79 8.17
C GLU A 91 -17.46 -4.22 7.92
N ASN A 92 -16.16 -4.45 8.08
CA ASN A 92 -15.58 -5.79 7.99
C ASN A 92 -16.20 -6.72 9.05
N SER A 93 -16.36 -6.23 10.28
CA SER A 93 -16.97 -6.99 11.37
C SER A 93 -18.44 -7.33 11.10
N ILE A 94 -19.20 -6.38 10.55
CA ILE A 94 -20.60 -6.60 10.13
C ILE A 94 -20.66 -7.63 9.01
N TYR A 95 -19.82 -7.49 7.98
CA TYR A 95 -19.77 -8.38 6.83
C TYR A 95 -19.41 -9.82 7.23
N GLN A 96 -18.42 -10.01 8.09
CA GLN A 96 -18.07 -11.34 8.61
C GLN A 96 -19.20 -11.95 9.45
N SER A 97 -19.90 -11.13 10.24
CA SER A 97 -21.03 -11.60 11.05
C SER A 97 -22.23 -12.03 10.19
N SER A 98 -22.53 -11.31 9.09
CA SER A 98 -23.58 -11.70 8.16
C SER A 98 -23.26 -13.00 7.41
N VAL A 99 -22.02 -13.16 6.95
CA VAL A 99 -21.58 -14.38 6.26
C VAL A 99 -21.68 -15.61 7.17
N LEU A 100 -21.39 -15.46 8.47
CA LEU A 100 -21.50 -16.58 9.42
C LEU A 100 -22.97 -16.94 9.72
N GLY A 101 -23.87 -15.95 9.73
CA GLY A 101 -25.30 -16.13 9.95
C GLY A 101 -26.00 -16.90 8.83
N ASP A 102 -25.78 -16.50 7.57
CA ASP A 102 -26.45 -17.10 6.41
C ASP A 102 -26.07 -18.58 6.21
N ASN A 103 -24.79 -18.91 6.38
CA ASN A 103 -24.30 -20.30 6.25
C ASN A 103 -24.90 -21.25 7.32
N THR A 104 -25.30 -20.73 8.47
CA THR A 104 -25.85 -21.55 9.57
C THR A 104 -27.28 -21.99 9.28
N LEU A 105 -28.09 -21.11 8.69
CA LEU A 105 -29.49 -21.41 8.37
C LEU A 105 -29.60 -22.34 7.15
N GLU A 106 -28.85 -22.07 6.08
CA GLU A 106 -28.84 -22.92 4.89
C GLU A 106 -28.35 -24.33 5.21
N LYS A 107 -27.31 -24.46 6.04
CA LYS A 107 -26.80 -25.77 6.48
C LYS A 107 -27.81 -26.50 7.38
N ARG A 108 -28.54 -25.79 8.23
CA ARG A 108 -29.59 -26.41 9.08
C ARG A 108 -30.77 -26.92 8.25
N ILE A 109 -31.23 -26.12 7.28
CA ILE A 109 -32.31 -26.52 6.37
C ILE A 109 -31.88 -27.73 5.52
N ALA A 110 -30.65 -27.74 5.01
CA ALA A 110 -30.14 -28.87 4.23
C ALA A 110 -30.07 -30.18 5.05
N LEU A 111 -29.73 -30.11 6.34
CA LEU A 111 -29.72 -31.26 7.23
C LEU A 111 -31.15 -31.76 7.55
N GLU A 112 -32.11 -30.86 7.79
CA GLU A 112 -33.50 -31.23 8.07
C GLU A 112 -34.21 -31.88 6.87
N ILE A 113 -33.88 -31.50 5.63
CA ILE A 113 -34.44 -32.11 4.41
C ILE A 113 -33.85 -33.51 4.15
N GLN A 114 -32.66 -33.80 4.66
CA GLN A 114 -31.97 -35.07 4.42
C GLN A 114 -32.33 -36.16 5.44
N GLU A 115 -32.94 -35.78 6.56
CA GLU A 115 -33.38 -36.70 7.64
C GLU A 115 -34.90 -36.98 7.67
N GLY A 116 -35.68 -36.40 6.73
CA GLY A 116 -37.13 -36.64 6.59
C GLY A 116 -37.51 -37.43 5.33
#